data_AF-A0A401TUC3-F1
#
_entry.id   AF-A0A401TUC3-F1
#
_cell.length_a   1.000
_cell.length_b   1.000
_cell.length_c   1.000
_cell.angle_alpha   90.00
_cell.angle_beta   90.00
_cell.angle_gamma   90.00
#
_symmetry.space_group_name_H-M   'P 1'
#
loop_
_entity.id
_entity.type
_entity.pdbx_description
1 polymer ?
#
loop_
_entity_poly.entity_id
_entity_poly.type
_entity_poly.pdbx_seq_one_letter_code
_entity_poly.pdbx_strand_id
1 'polypeptide(L)'
;MQMRFDGKIGFPGGFVDLRDGTLEDGLNRELSEELGCDPTMLCITESDYASSHATEALLQKVVAHFYTKKISLEELHKVELSAVQAKDHGRE
;
A
#
# COMPACT_ATOMS: atom_id res chain seq x y z
N MET A 1 8.20 -4.59 0.44
CA MET A 1 7.65 -5.77 -0.29
C MET A 1 7.13 -6.74 0.75
N GLN A 2 6.06 -7.47 0.46
CA GLN A 2 5.44 -8.42 1.38
C GLN A 2 5.08 -9.73 0.66
N MET A 3 5.11 -10.83 1.42
CA MET A 3 4.54 -12.11 0.98
C MET A 3 3.03 -12.00 1.11
N ARG A 4 2.32 -12.26 0.01
CA ARG A 4 0.86 -12.28 -0.03
C ARG A 4 0.29 -13.65 0.30
N PHE A 5 -0.99 -13.72 0.59
CA PHE A 5 -1.75 -14.94 0.91
C PHE A 5 -1.68 -15.98 -0.22
N ASP A 6 -1.47 -15.52 -1.47
CA ASP A 6 -1.33 -16.36 -2.66
C ASP A 6 0.11 -16.86 -2.91
N GLY A 7 1.03 -16.61 -1.97
CA GLY A 7 2.41 -17.05 -2.02
C GLY A 7 3.31 -16.25 -2.96
N LYS A 8 2.82 -15.13 -3.51
CA LYS A 8 3.62 -14.23 -4.36
C LYS A 8 4.14 -13.04 -3.56
N ILE A 9 5.25 -12.47 -4.03
CA ILE A 9 5.77 -11.23 -3.43
C ILE A 9 5.17 -10.02 -4.14
N GLY A 10 4.63 -9.09 -3.36
CA GLY A 10 4.03 -7.84 -3.85
C GLY A 10 4.53 -6.62 -3.07
N PHE A 11 3.95 -5.46 -3.41
CA PHE A 11 4.07 -4.23 -2.64
C PHE A 11 2.83 -4.03 -1.77
N PRO A 12 2.96 -3.38 -0.60
CA PRO A 12 1.81 -3.02 0.22
C PRO A 12 0.84 -2.09 -0.50
N GLY A 13 -0.45 -2.25 -0.23
CA GLY A 13 -1.55 -1.48 -0.80
C GLY A 13 -2.62 -2.36 -1.44
N GLY A 14 -3.78 -1.77 -1.69
CA GLY A 14 -4.95 -2.50 -2.15
C GLY A 14 -5.80 -1.74 -3.17
N PHE A 15 -7.06 -2.15 -3.28
CA PHE A 15 -8.02 -1.48 -4.16
C PHE A 15 -8.57 -0.21 -3.50
N VAL A 16 -8.68 0.86 -4.29
CA VAL A 16 -9.30 2.11 -3.84
C VAL A 16 -10.82 2.01 -3.99
N ASP A 17 -11.57 2.42 -2.97
CA ASP A 17 -13.02 2.58 -3.02
C ASP A 17 -13.38 3.97 -3.57
N LEU A 18 -14.49 4.08 -4.30
CA LEU A 18 -14.99 5.36 -4.80
C LEU A 18 -15.32 6.36 -3.68
N ARG A 19 -15.44 5.88 -2.43
CA ARG A 19 -15.69 6.69 -1.23
C ARG A 19 -14.42 7.32 -0.64
N ASP A 20 -13.23 6.86 -1.01
CA ASP A 20 -11.97 7.31 -0.42
C ASP A 20 -11.60 8.76 -0.83
N GLY A 21 -12.25 9.32 -1.85
CA GLY A 21 -12.05 10.71 -2.29
C GLY A 21 -10.94 10.86 -3.33
N THR A 22 -9.72 10.41 -3.01
CA THR A 22 -8.57 10.36 -3.93
C THR A 22 -7.90 8.98 -3.97
N LEU A 23 -6.99 8.76 -4.93
CA LEU A 23 -6.20 7.54 -4.98
C LEU A 23 -5.28 7.44 -3.77
N GLU A 24 -4.69 8.57 -3.37
CA GLU A 24 -3.79 8.69 -2.23
C GLU A 24 -4.51 8.43 -0.91
N ASP A 25 -5.73 8.93 -0.74
CA ASP A 25 -6.54 8.67 0.46
C ASP A 25 -6.84 7.18 0.61
N GLY A 26 -7.25 6.52 -0.49
CA GLY A 26 -7.48 5.08 -0.50
C GLY A 26 -6.20 4.28 -0.25
N LEU A 27 -5.09 4.65 -0.90
CA LEU A 27 -3.81 4.01 -0.68
C LEU A 27 -3.32 4.17 0.77
N ASN A 28 -3.41 5.35 1.36
CA ASN A 28 -3.02 5.57 2.75
C ASN A 28 -3.90 4.77 3.72
N ARG A 29 -5.20 4.61 3.44
CA ARG A 29 -6.09 3.75 4.20
C ARG A 29 -5.62 2.29 4.14
N GLU A 30 -5.41 1.75 2.94
CA GLU A 30 -4.93 0.36 2.75
C GLU A 30 -3.57 0.14 3.45
N LEU A 31 -2.62 1.06 3.30
CA LEU A 31 -1.33 0.98 3.98
C LEU A 31 -1.46 1.02 5.52
N SER A 32 -2.44 1.75 6.05
CA SER A 32 -2.70 1.78 7.49
C SER A 32 -3.26 0.43 7.98
N GLU A 33 -4.14 -0.19 7.20
CA GLU A 33 -4.73 -1.50 7.51
C GLU A 33 -3.69 -2.65 7.42
N GLU A 34 -2.83 -2.63 6.41
CA GLU A 34 -1.79 -3.64 6.15
C GLU A 34 -0.52 -3.47 6.99
N LEU A 35 -0.03 -2.24 7.16
CA LEU A 35 1.25 -1.95 7.82
C LEU A 35 1.08 -1.39 9.24
N GLY A 36 -0.14 -1.12 9.69
CA GLY A 36 -0.40 -0.56 11.01
C GLY A 36 0.18 0.84 11.21
N CYS A 37 0.48 1.54 10.12
CA CYS A 37 1.09 2.86 10.16
C CYS A 37 0.02 3.95 10.24
N ASP A 38 0.22 4.91 11.14
CA ASP A 38 -0.56 6.15 11.18
C ASP A 38 -0.08 7.09 10.05
N PRO A 39 -0.97 7.85 9.38
CA PRO A 39 -0.63 8.96 8.50
C PRO A 39 0.50 9.89 8.97
N THR A 40 0.72 10.03 10.28
CA THR A 40 1.84 10.82 10.82
C THR A 40 3.22 10.20 10.55
N MET A 41 3.29 8.89 10.35
CA MET A 41 4.51 8.11 10.15
C MET A 41 4.77 7.78 8.68
N LEU A 42 3.72 7.48 7.92
CA LEU A 42 3.81 7.23 6.49
C LEU A 42 2.58 7.83 5.81
N CYS A 43 2.81 8.88 5.02
CA CYS A 43 1.77 9.51 4.21
C CYS A 43 2.26 9.61 2.77
N ILE A 44 1.55 8.94 1.87
CA ILE A 44 1.74 8.97 0.42
C ILE A 44 0.95 10.15 -0.15
N THR A 45 1.58 10.93 -1.02
CA THR A 45 0.93 12.03 -1.72
C THR A 45 1.15 11.92 -3.23
N GLU A 46 0.50 12.79 -4.00
CA GLU A 46 0.67 12.85 -5.46
C GLU A 46 2.15 13.02 -5.89
N SER A 47 3.00 13.66 -5.08
CA SER A 47 4.42 13.82 -5.41
C SER A 47 5.22 12.52 -5.36
N ASP A 48 4.67 11.49 -4.70
CA ASP A 48 5.28 10.16 -4.59
C ASP A 48 4.85 9.24 -5.76
N TYR A 49 3.96 9.70 -6.64
CA TYR A 49 3.47 8.94 -7.79
C TYR A 49 4.59 8.66 -8.80
N ALA A 50 4.70 7.41 -9.26
CA ALA A 50 5.69 7.00 -10.23
C ALA A 50 5.09 6.61 -11.59
N SER A 51 4.11 5.69 -11.61
CA SER A 51 3.54 5.20 -12.87
C SER A 51 2.17 4.55 -12.71
N SER A 52 1.49 4.33 -13.84
CA SER A 52 0.25 3.56 -13.92
C SER A 52 0.36 2.51 -15.02
N HIS A 53 -0.11 1.31 -14.75
CA HIS A 53 -0.12 0.22 -15.72
C HIS A 53 -1.50 -0.42 -15.78
N ALA A 54 -2.13 -0.35 -16.96
CA ALA A 54 -3.30 -1.15 -17.26
C ALA A 54 -2.83 -2.58 -17.59
N THR A 55 -3.47 -3.59 -17.00
CA THR A 55 -3.19 -4.98 -17.32
C THR A 55 -4.38 -5.59 -18.06
N GLU A 56 -4.10 -6.19 -19.22
CA GLU A 56 -5.07 -7.02 -19.95
C GLU A 56 -5.03 -8.49 -19.51
N ALA A 57 -4.07 -8.85 -18.65
CA ALA A 57 -3.88 -10.23 -18.20
C ALA A 57 -4.94 -10.68 -17.17
N LEU A 58 -5.68 -9.74 -16.58
CA LEU A 58 -6.77 -10.02 -15.66
C LEU A 58 -8.11 -9.92 -16.39
N LEU A 59 -9.04 -10.82 -16.04
CA LEU A 59 -10.43 -10.76 -16.54
C LEU A 59 -11.14 -9.46 -16.13
N GLN A 60 -10.66 -8.81 -15.07
CA GLN A 60 -11.16 -7.53 -14.58
C GLN A 60 -10.30 -6.38 -15.12
N LYS A 61 -10.96 -5.29 -15.49
CA LYS A 61 -10.29 -4.05 -15.92
C LYS A 61 -9.66 -3.37 -14.71
N VAL A 62 -8.37 -3.60 -14.50
CA VAL A 62 -7.61 -3.03 -13.38
C VAL A 62 -6.48 -2.15 -13.93
N VAL A 63 -6.31 -0.99 -13.31
CA VAL A 63 -5.14 -0.12 -13.49
C VAL A 63 -4.39 -0.12 -12.17
N ALA A 64 -3.13 -0.53 -12.18
CA ALA A 64 -2.26 -0.51 -11.02
C ALA A 64 -1.51 0.83 -10.99
N HIS A 65 -1.74 1.63 -9.94
CA HIS A 65 -1.01 2.87 -9.67
C HIS A 65 0.14 2.57 -8.72
N PHE A 66 1.36 2.96 -9.09
CA PHE A 66 2.57 2.68 -8.33
C PHE A 66 3.19 3.96 -7.79
N TYR A 67 3.50 3.96 -6.50
CA TYR A 67 4.07 5.08 -5.75
C TYR A 67 5.40 4.68 -5.11
N THR A 68 6.28 5.65 -4.92
CA THR A 68 7.56 5.46 -4.26
C THR A 68 7.77 6.52 -3.19
N LYS A 69 7.91 6.11 -1.94
CA LYS A 69 8.22 6.99 -0.81
C LYS A 69 9.63 6.76 -0.30
N LYS A 70 10.44 7.81 -0.26
CA LYS A 70 11.72 7.76 0.45
C LYS A 70 11.48 8.01 1.94
N ILE A 71 11.88 7.06 2.76
CA ILE A 71 11.87 7.16 4.23
C ILE A 71 13.27 6.85 4.78
N SER A 72 13.53 7.29 6.01
CA SER A 72 14.74 6.93 6.74
C SER A 72 14.73 5.45 7.14
N LEU A 73 15.90 4.92 7.47
CA LEU A 73 16.03 3.55 7.96
C LEU A 73 15.28 3.33 9.29
N GLU A 74 15.24 4.35 10.15
CA GLU A 74 14.52 4.29 11.42
C GLU A 74 13.00 4.21 11.20
N GLU A 75 12.47 5.02 10.28
CA GLU A 75 11.05 4.95 9.89
C GLU A 75 10.72 3.59 9.26
N LEU A 76 11.58 3.07 8.37
CA LEU A 76 11.40 1.75 7.78
C LEU A 76 11.34 0.64 8.84
N HIS A 77 12.24 0.67 9.82
CA HIS A 77 12.23 -0.32 10.91
C HIS A 77 10.97 -0.20 11.78
N LYS A 78 10.48 1.03 12.03
CA LYS A 78 9.19 1.22 12.71
C LYS A 78 8.04 0.63 11.88
N VAL A 79 8.05 0.78 10.55
CA VAL A 79 7.02 0.20 9.66
C VAL A 79 7.01 -1.33 9.81
N GLU A 80 8.18 -1.97 9.79
CA GLU A 80 8.32 -3.42 9.95
C GLU A 80 7.78 -3.91 11.30
N LEU A 81 8.04 -3.16 12.38
CA LEU A 81 7.52 -3.47 13.72
C LEU A 81 6.01 -3.26 13.84
N SER A 82 5.46 -2.24 13.17
CA SER A 82 4.02 -1.98 13.16
C SER A 82 3.25 -3.01 12.34
N ALA A 83 3.82 -3.48 11.23
CA ALA A 83 3.17 -4.42 10.31
C ALA A 83 2.78 -5.76 10.96
N VAL A 84 3.51 -6.21 12.00
CA VAL A 84 3.16 -7.44 12.73
C VAL A 84 1.99 -7.27 13.71
N GLN A 85 1.59 -6.03 13.98
CA GLN A 85 0.42 -5.69 14.81
C GLN A 85 -0.74 -5.12 13.98
N ALA A 86 -0.56 -5.03 12.65
CA ALA A 86 -1.53 -4.47 11.74
C ALA A 86 -2.81 -5.30 11.67
N LYS A 87 -3.91 -4.66 11.30
CA LYS A 87 -5.24 -5.27 11.23
C LYS A 87 -5.26 -6.50 10.30
N ASP A 88 -4.53 -6.42 9.20
CA ASP A 88 -4.52 -7.45 8.16
C ASP A 88 -3.30 -8.38 8.22
N HIS A 89 -2.51 -8.31 9.30
CA HIS A 89 -1.42 -9.23 9.52
C HIS A 89 -1.89 -10.70 9.47
N GLY A 90 -1.29 -11.48 8.57
CA GLY A 90 -1.61 -12.90 8.36
C GLY A 90 -2.86 -13.18 7.52
N ARG A 91 -3.48 -12.15 6.93
CA ARG A 91 -4.64 -12.28 6.03
C ARG A 91 -4.34 -11.93 4.58
N GLU A 92 -3.31 -11.13 4.39
CA GLU A 92 -2.90 -10.50 3.13
C GLU A 92 -1.81 -11.27 2.38
#